data_AF-A0A935LJ40-F1
#
_entry.id   AF-A0A935LJ40-F1
#
_cell.length_a   1.000
_cell.length_b   1.000
_cell.length_c   1.000
_cell.angle_alpha   90.00
_cell.angle_beta   90.00
_cell.angle_gamma   90.00
#
_symmetry.space_group_name_H-M   'P 1'
#
loop_
_entity.id
_entity.type
_entity.pdbx_description
1 polymer ?
#
loop_
_entity_poly.entity_id
_entity_poly.type
_entity_poly.pdbx_seq_one_letter_code
_entity_poly.pdbx_strand_id
1 'polypeptide(L)'
;MNALLNSANARLRRTKPLPTLGFDPQSAYKNAHQALFKFLHNGFAILGAAIVLICLVLLFNPNLLKTGEAKLIGWLQTRQTSLDLDDYKGQASIIPSGLLVNLPETALDASERATATDPADLPKQQAAVAFWISKKYKVAPEPVAALVEEAYKLGTKVKLDPTLILAIMAIESGFNPFAQSPVGAQGLMQVMTKIHSDKYENFGGKLAAFDPVTNLRVGVKVLQESIARAGGSIEGGLKQYVGAANLPHDDGYGSKVLSEYNALHRVANGRPAPIIASNSAPAITLQDMSNMKDQVENIPTKATGDDQNLAKRANC
;
A
#
# COMPACT_ATOMS: atom_id res chain seq x y z
N MET A 1 -98.85 -14.25 -21.06
CA MET A 1 -97.84 -13.45 -20.31
C MET A 1 -96.84 -14.30 -19.51
N ASN A 2 -96.60 -15.58 -19.85
CA ASN A 2 -95.66 -16.46 -19.13
C ASN A 2 -94.56 -17.09 -20.02
N ALA A 3 -94.52 -16.79 -21.32
CA ALA A 3 -93.51 -17.33 -22.25
C ALA A 3 -92.30 -16.41 -22.46
N LEU A 4 -92.43 -15.10 -22.19
CA LEU A 4 -91.35 -14.12 -22.39
C LEU A 4 -90.46 -13.91 -21.15
N LEU A 5 -90.87 -14.39 -19.97
CA LEU A 5 -90.05 -14.33 -18.75
C LEU A 5 -89.10 -15.54 -18.62
N ASN A 6 -89.35 -16.66 -19.32
CA ASN A 6 -88.49 -17.84 -19.26
C ASN A 6 -87.31 -17.80 -20.26
N SER A 7 -87.40 -17.00 -21.33
CA SER A 7 -86.28 -16.82 -22.27
C SER A 7 -85.20 -15.85 -21.78
N ALA A 8 -85.49 -15.02 -20.78
CA ALA A 8 -84.54 -14.08 -20.20
C ALA A 8 -83.58 -14.75 -19.20
N ASN A 9 -84.01 -15.81 -18.50
CA ASN A 9 -83.19 -16.48 -17.48
C ASN A 9 -82.23 -17.55 -18.01
N ALA A 10 -82.37 -17.99 -19.27
CA ALA A 10 -81.46 -18.97 -19.88
C ALA A 10 -80.18 -18.34 -20.49
N ARG A 11 -80.15 -17.01 -20.68
CA ARG A 11 -79.02 -16.30 -21.32
C ARG A 11 -77.96 -15.76 -20.36
N LEU A 12 -78.20 -15.80 -19.05
CA LEU A 12 -77.27 -15.28 -18.04
C LEU A 12 -76.35 -16.34 -17.41
N ARG A 13 -76.37 -17.60 -17.90
CA ARG A 13 -75.52 -18.69 -17.39
C ARG A 13 -74.44 -19.18 -18.38
N ARG A 14 -73.90 -18.28 -19.21
CA ARG A 14 -72.70 -18.54 -20.02
C ARG A 14 -71.74 -17.34 -20.01
N THR A 15 -71.31 -16.93 -18.83
CA THR A 15 -70.05 -16.21 -18.71
C THR A 15 -68.95 -17.25 -18.54
N LYS A 16 -68.09 -17.38 -19.55
CA LYS A 16 -66.83 -18.12 -19.38
C LYS A 16 -66.07 -17.43 -18.23
N PRO A 17 -65.45 -18.18 -17.30
CA PRO A 17 -64.60 -17.55 -16.30
C PRO A 17 -63.51 -16.73 -17.02
N LEU A 18 -63.27 -15.50 -16.53
CA LEU A 18 -62.16 -14.67 -16.99
C LEU A 18 -60.87 -15.49 -16.92
N PRO A 19 -59.94 -15.35 -17.89
CA PRO A 19 -58.62 -15.96 -17.76
C PRO A 19 -58.03 -15.45 -16.45
N THR A 20 -57.83 -16.36 -15.50
CA THR A 20 -57.03 -16.06 -14.33
C THR A 20 -55.66 -15.66 -14.87
N LEU A 21 -55.28 -14.40 -14.66
CA LEU A 21 -53.89 -13.97 -14.70
C LEU A 21 -53.18 -14.67 -13.52
N GLY A 22 -53.08 -16.00 -13.63
CA GLY A 22 -52.19 -16.79 -12.83
C GLY A 22 -50.80 -16.35 -13.24
N PHE A 23 -50.17 -15.53 -12.40
CA PHE A 23 -48.72 -15.47 -12.37
C PHE A 23 -48.27 -16.89 -12.05
N ASP A 24 -47.99 -17.67 -13.09
CA ASP A 24 -47.29 -18.93 -12.95
C ASP A 24 -45.80 -18.56 -12.84
N PRO A 25 -45.21 -18.60 -11.62
CA PRO A 25 -43.81 -18.22 -11.43
C PRO A 25 -42.86 -19.11 -12.24
N GLN A 26 -43.30 -20.32 -12.60
CA GLN A 26 -42.49 -21.28 -13.34
C GLN A 26 -42.36 -20.91 -14.83
N SER A 27 -43.43 -20.39 -15.45
CA SER A 27 -43.39 -19.86 -16.83
C SER A 27 -42.79 -18.45 -16.89
N ALA A 28 -42.99 -17.61 -15.87
CA ALA A 28 -42.34 -16.31 -15.77
C ALA A 28 -40.80 -16.44 -15.69
N TYR A 29 -40.29 -17.41 -14.94
CA TYR A 29 -38.86 -17.70 -14.84
C TYR A 29 -38.27 -18.21 -16.17
N LYS A 30 -38.93 -19.18 -16.83
CA LYS A 30 -38.47 -19.70 -18.13
C LYS A 30 -38.42 -18.62 -19.21
N ASN A 31 -39.41 -17.73 -19.24
CA ASN A 31 -39.46 -16.61 -20.19
C ASN A 31 -38.40 -15.53 -19.86
N ALA A 32 -38.12 -15.29 -18.57
CA ALA A 32 -37.08 -14.37 -18.13
C ALA A 32 -35.67 -14.83 -18.53
N HIS A 33 -35.35 -16.12 -18.41
CA HIS A 33 -34.05 -16.66 -18.84
C HIS A 33 -33.84 -16.56 -20.35
N GLN A 34 -34.88 -16.82 -21.14
CA GLN A 34 -34.81 -16.67 -22.60
C GLN A 34 -34.68 -15.19 -23.03
N ALA A 35 -35.35 -14.27 -22.32
CA ALA A 35 -35.22 -12.84 -22.55
C ALA A 35 -33.81 -12.33 -22.18
N LEU A 36 -33.29 -12.75 -21.02
CA LEU A 36 -31.96 -12.38 -20.55
C LEU A 36 -30.85 -12.93 -21.46
N PHE A 37 -30.94 -14.18 -21.91
CA PHE A 37 -29.98 -14.74 -22.87
C PHE A 37 -29.95 -13.96 -24.19
N LYS A 38 -31.12 -13.56 -24.71
CA LYS A 38 -31.20 -12.73 -25.93
C LYS A 38 -30.63 -11.33 -25.71
N PHE A 39 -30.84 -10.74 -24.53
CA PHE A 39 -30.30 -9.43 -24.17
C PHE A 39 -28.77 -9.47 -24.02
N LEU A 40 -28.25 -10.50 -23.36
CA LEU A 40 -26.81 -10.72 -23.20
C LEU A 40 -26.16 -10.97 -24.57
N HIS A 41 -26.70 -11.90 -25.36
CA HIS A 41 -26.10 -12.28 -26.62
C HIS A 41 -26.11 -11.13 -27.65
N ASN A 42 -27.22 -10.40 -27.78
CA ASN A 42 -27.28 -9.22 -28.65
C ASN A 42 -26.48 -8.04 -28.08
N GLY A 43 -26.40 -7.89 -26.75
CA GLY A 43 -25.59 -6.85 -26.11
C GLY A 43 -24.09 -7.06 -26.36
N PHE A 44 -23.61 -8.30 -26.25
CA PHE A 44 -22.22 -8.63 -26.59
C PHE A 44 -21.92 -8.45 -28.07
N ALA A 45 -22.87 -8.74 -28.96
CA ALA A 45 -22.71 -8.50 -30.39
C ALA A 45 -22.59 -7.01 -30.72
N ILE A 46 -23.40 -6.15 -30.08
CA ILE A 46 -23.32 -4.68 -30.26
C ILE A 46 -22.00 -4.14 -29.70
N LEU A 47 -21.58 -4.62 -28.53
CA LEU A 47 -20.29 -4.22 -27.93
C LEU A 47 -19.11 -4.64 -28.82
N GLY A 48 -19.12 -5.87 -29.32
CA GLY A 48 -18.11 -6.37 -30.26
C GLY A 48 -18.07 -5.57 -31.55
N ALA A 49 -19.23 -5.26 -32.14
CA ALA A 49 -19.32 -4.44 -33.35
C ALA A 49 -18.81 -3.01 -33.12
N ALA A 50 -19.08 -2.42 -31.95
CA ALA A 50 -18.55 -1.11 -31.58
C ALA A 50 -17.02 -1.10 -31.46
N ILE A 51 -16.44 -2.13 -30.83
CA ILE A 51 -14.98 -2.28 -30.72
C ILE A 51 -14.34 -2.41 -32.11
N VAL A 52 -14.92 -3.24 -32.99
CA VAL A 52 -14.42 -3.41 -34.36
C VAL A 52 -14.49 -2.09 -35.15
N LEU A 53 -15.58 -1.32 -34.99
CA LEU A 53 -15.73 -0.02 -35.66
C LEU A 53 -14.70 0.99 -35.14
N ILE A 54 -14.43 1.01 -33.83
CA ILE A 54 -13.39 1.84 -33.22
C ILE A 54 -12.01 1.44 -33.76
N CYS A 55 -11.67 0.14 -33.80
CA CYS A 55 -10.42 -0.34 -34.38
C CYS A 55 -10.29 0.06 -35.85
N LEU A 56 -11.37 -0.03 -36.62
CA LEU A 56 -11.39 0.37 -38.02
C LEU A 56 -11.14 1.88 -38.17
N VAL A 57 -11.80 2.72 -37.37
CA VAL A 57 -11.54 4.17 -37.36
C VAL A 57 -10.08 4.48 -37.01
N LEU A 58 -9.48 3.77 -36.06
CA LEU A 58 -8.08 3.96 -35.68
C LEU A 58 -7.11 3.51 -36.78
N LEU A 59 -7.42 2.43 -37.51
CA LEU A 59 -6.61 1.97 -38.64
C LEU A 59 -6.65 2.93 -39.84
N PHE A 60 -7.79 3.55 -40.10
CA PHE A 60 -7.95 4.51 -41.20
C PHE A 60 -7.45 5.93 -40.86
N ASN A 61 -7.28 6.26 -39.57
CA ASN A 61 -6.83 7.58 -39.11
C ASN A 61 -5.49 7.49 -38.38
N PRO A 62 -4.35 7.42 -39.10
CA PRO A 62 -3.02 7.26 -38.49
C PRO A 62 -2.65 8.41 -37.54
N ASN A 63 -3.24 9.60 -37.73
CA ASN A 63 -3.03 10.74 -36.83
C ASN A 63 -3.71 10.55 -35.46
N LEU A 64 -4.89 9.92 -35.42
CA LEU A 64 -5.58 9.62 -34.16
C LEU A 64 -4.85 8.54 -33.38
N LEU A 65 -4.35 7.51 -34.06
CA LEU A 65 -3.52 6.47 -33.45
C LEU A 65 -2.25 7.07 -32.82
N LYS A 66 -1.49 7.87 -33.58
CA LYS A 66 -0.27 8.51 -33.07
C LYS A 66 -0.53 9.48 -31.90
N THR A 67 -1.64 10.24 -31.97
CA THR A 67 -2.02 11.16 -30.88
C THR A 67 -2.49 10.38 -29.65
N GLY A 68 -3.22 9.28 -29.86
CA GLY A 68 -3.65 8.36 -28.81
C GLY A 68 -2.47 7.69 -28.12
N GLU A 69 -1.52 7.16 -28.90
CA GLU A 69 -0.26 6.59 -28.41
C GLU A 69 0.56 7.63 -27.64
N ALA A 70 0.78 8.83 -28.20
CA ALA A 70 1.54 9.88 -27.51
C ALA A 70 0.89 10.29 -26.18
N LYS A 71 -0.45 10.36 -26.14
CA LYS A 71 -1.19 10.70 -24.93
C LYS A 71 -1.22 9.55 -23.92
N LEU A 72 -1.33 8.30 -24.40
CA LEU A 72 -1.29 7.09 -23.58
C LEU A 72 0.10 6.89 -22.99
N ILE A 73 1.14 6.98 -23.82
CA ILE A 73 2.54 6.93 -23.41
C ILE A 73 2.84 8.10 -22.46
N GLY A 74 2.38 9.32 -22.76
CA GLY A 74 2.54 10.45 -21.84
C GLY A 74 1.84 10.23 -20.49
N TRP A 75 0.63 9.65 -20.49
CA TRP A 75 -0.10 9.31 -19.26
C TRP A 75 0.56 8.16 -18.48
N LEU A 76 0.98 7.10 -19.17
CA LEU A 76 1.72 5.96 -18.60
C LEU A 76 3.06 6.42 -18.04
N GLN A 77 3.82 7.19 -18.82
CA GLN A 77 5.07 7.80 -18.38
C GLN A 77 4.84 8.67 -17.18
N THR A 78 3.86 9.58 -17.17
CA THR A 78 3.53 10.44 -16.00
C THR A 78 3.28 9.60 -14.73
N ARG A 79 2.64 8.44 -14.87
CA ARG A 79 2.40 7.51 -13.76
C ARG A 79 3.65 6.71 -13.37
N GLN A 80 4.52 6.44 -14.34
CA GLN A 80 5.83 5.84 -14.16
C GLN A 80 6.89 6.84 -13.65
N THR A 81 6.67 8.17 -13.82
CA THR A 81 7.55 9.27 -13.39
C THR A 81 7.45 9.59 -11.89
N SER A 82 6.95 8.65 -11.07
CA SER A 82 7.20 8.71 -9.63
C SER A 82 8.57 8.13 -9.24
N LEU A 83 9.38 7.68 -10.22
CA LEU A 83 10.69 7.05 -10.02
C LEU A 83 11.87 7.67 -10.78
N ASP A 84 11.69 8.83 -11.41
CA ASP A 84 12.83 9.66 -11.84
C ASP A 84 13.02 10.79 -10.84
N LEU A 85 13.98 10.58 -9.95
CA LEU A 85 14.61 11.62 -9.15
C LEU A 85 15.58 12.42 -10.03
N ASP A 86 15.10 12.91 -11.17
CA ASP A 86 15.87 13.69 -12.13
C ASP A 86 15.43 15.16 -12.09
N ASP A 87 15.55 15.78 -10.92
CA ASP A 87 15.63 17.24 -10.81
C ASP A 87 16.91 17.65 -10.03
N TYR A 88 18.05 17.15 -10.48
CA TYR A 88 19.35 17.71 -10.12
C TYR A 88 20.33 17.72 -11.32
N LYS A 89 20.19 18.78 -12.12
CA LYS A 89 21.20 19.42 -12.99
C LYS A 89 22.08 18.53 -13.91
N GLY A 90 21.66 18.47 -15.17
CA GLY A 90 22.49 18.76 -16.36
C GLY A 90 23.63 17.80 -16.72
N GLN A 91 23.41 16.95 -17.73
CA GLN A 91 24.12 16.96 -19.02
C GLN A 91 23.60 15.80 -19.90
N ALA A 92 23.27 16.11 -21.15
CA ALA A 92 22.69 15.20 -22.12
C ALA A 92 23.55 13.94 -22.37
N SER A 93 22.90 12.77 -22.45
CA SER A 93 23.41 11.64 -23.22
C SER A 93 22.30 11.13 -24.12
N ILE A 94 22.49 11.35 -25.42
CA ILE A 94 21.67 10.84 -26.51
C ILE A 94 21.86 9.32 -26.57
N ILE A 95 20.78 8.54 -26.42
CA ILE A 95 20.72 7.19 -26.98
C ILE A 95 19.47 7.14 -27.88
N PRO A 96 19.63 6.94 -29.20
CA PRO A 96 18.51 6.85 -30.12
C PRO A 96 17.74 5.54 -29.91
N SER A 97 16.43 5.66 -29.81
CA SER A 97 15.50 4.54 -29.72
C SER A 97 15.63 3.60 -30.92
N GLY A 98 15.86 2.31 -30.66
CA GLY A 98 15.69 1.25 -31.65
C GLY A 98 16.71 0.13 -31.58
N LEU A 99 16.60 -0.79 -30.59
CA LEU A 99 17.10 -2.15 -30.76
C LEU A 99 16.31 -3.13 -29.89
N LEU A 100 15.83 -4.19 -30.55
CA LEU A 100 14.85 -5.17 -30.11
C LEU A 100 15.34 -6.09 -28.98
N VAL A 101 14.46 -6.43 -28.04
CA VAL A 101 14.40 -7.78 -27.45
C VAL A 101 12.95 -8.23 -27.38
N ASN A 102 12.66 -9.31 -28.11
CA ASN A 102 11.41 -10.05 -28.11
C ASN A 102 11.46 -11.02 -26.92
N LEU A 103 10.62 -10.81 -25.90
CA LEU A 103 10.42 -11.74 -24.76
C LEU A 103 8.91 -11.94 -24.59
N PRO A 104 8.41 -13.17 -24.36
CA PRO A 104 6.97 -13.43 -24.35
C PRO A 104 6.27 -12.63 -23.26
N GLU A 105 5.42 -11.74 -23.74
CA GLU A 105 4.57 -10.82 -22.99
C GLU A 105 3.35 -11.58 -22.44
N THR A 106 3.51 -12.28 -21.32
CA THR A 106 2.38 -12.63 -20.43
C THR A 106 2.89 -13.14 -19.08
N ALA A 107 2.56 -12.41 -18.00
CA ALA A 107 2.58 -12.82 -16.58
C ALA A 107 3.80 -12.48 -15.69
N LEU A 108 4.54 -11.40 -15.94
CA LEU A 108 5.53 -10.87 -14.99
C LEU A 108 5.19 -9.43 -14.58
N ASP A 109 4.16 -9.25 -13.74
CA ASP A 109 3.78 -7.90 -13.28
C ASP A 109 3.38 -7.81 -11.81
N ALA A 110 3.65 -8.82 -10.98
CA ALA A 110 3.48 -8.69 -9.52
C ALA A 110 4.48 -9.51 -8.70
N SER A 111 4.97 -10.65 -9.21
CA SER A 111 5.93 -11.49 -8.50
C SER A 111 7.38 -10.98 -8.54
N GLU A 112 7.76 -10.20 -9.56
CA GLU A 112 9.09 -9.58 -9.62
C GLU A 112 9.22 -8.35 -8.71
N ARG A 113 8.11 -7.84 -8.17
CA ARG A 113 8.10 -6.57 -7.45
C ARG A 113 8.76 -6.62 -6.08
N ALA A 114 8.88 -7.81 -5.48
CA ALA A 114 9.80 -8.11 -4.38
C ALA A 114 9.60 -9.56 -3.94
N THR A 115 10.44 -10.50 -4.36
CA THR A 115 10.67 -11.70 -3.52
C THR A 115 12.02 -12.32 -3.84
N ALA A 116 13.03 -11.96 -3.04
CA ALA A 116 14.34 -12.59 -2.97
C ALA A 116 15.28 -12.40 -4.19
N THR A 117 16.46 -11.83 -3.92
CA THR A 117 17.63 -11.92 -4.80
C THR A 117 18.61 -12.90 -4.16
N ASP A 118 19.26 -13.78 -4.94
CA ASP A 118 20.31 -14.62 -4.38
C ASP A 118 21.50 -13.73 -3.96
N PRO A 119 21.93 -13.74 -2.68
CA PRO A 119 23.12 -13.01 -2.26
C PRO A 119 24.38 -13.32 -3.07
N ALA A 120 24.45 -14.49 -3.72
CA ALA A 120 25.56 -14.88 -4.60
C ALA A 120 25.65 -14.07 -5.90
N ASP A 121 24.53 -13.52 -6.37
CA ASP A 121 24.46 -12.71 -7.59
C ASP A 121 24.91 -11.26 -7.35
N LEU A 122 25.04 -10.84 -6.08
CA LEU A 122 25.44 -9.49 -5.72
C LEU A 122 26.97 -9.31 -5.76
N PRO A 123 27.46 -8.07 -5.98
CA PRO A 123 28.87 -7.75 -5.77
C PRO A 123 29.31 -8.12 -4.36
N LYS A 124 30.54 -8.64 -4.20
CA LYS A 124 31.08 -9.15 -2.93
C LYS A 124 30.85 -8.23 -1.71
N GLN A 125 30.96 -6.91 -1.92
CA GLN A 125 30.71 -5.92 -0.87
C GLN A 125 29.24 -5.90 -0.42
N GLN A 126 28.32 -5.92 -1.38
CA GLN A 126 26.88 -5.91 -1.09
C GLN A 126 26.42 -7.23 -0.49
N ALA A 127 26.94 -8.37 -0.98
CA ALA A 127 26.69 -9.68 -0.40
C ALA A 127 27.14 -9.75 1.07
N ALA A 128 28.34 -9.24 1.39
CA ALA A 128 28.84 -9.19 2.76
C ALA A 128 27.92 -8.36 3.69
N VAL A 129 27.41 -7.23 3.20
CA VAL A 129 26.45 -6.39 3.92
C VAL A 129 25.14 -7.15 4.14
N ALA A 130 24.61 -7.81 3.10
CA ALA A 130 23.37 -8.60 3.21
C ALA A 130 23.49 -9.74 4.22
N PHE A 131 24.60 -10.48 4.21
CA PHE A 131 24.87 -11.55 5.20
C PHE A 131 25.06 -11.03 6.62
N TRP A 132 25.66 -9.85 6.78
CA TRP A 132 25.82 -9.26 8.10
C TRP A 132 24.47 -8.81 8.67
N ILE A 133 23.64 -8.15 7.86
CA ILE A 133 22.28 -7.75 8.22
C ILE A 133 21.44 -8.97 8.59
N SER A 134 21.43 -10.01 7.75
CA SER A 134 20.65 -11.23 7.98
C SER A 134 20.99 -11.87 9.32
N LYS A 135 22.29 -11.96 9.64
CA LYS A 135 22.77 -12.48 10.92
C LYS A 135 22.39 -11.63 12.12
N LYS A 136 22.51 -10.30 12.02
CA LYS A 136 22.24 -9.38 13.13
C LYS A 136 20.76 -9.23 13.43
N TYR A 137 19.94 -9.08 12.39
CA TYR A 137 18.50 -8.81 12.50
C TYR A 137 17.63 -10.07 12.38
N LYS A 138 18.25 -11.24 12.18
CA LYS A 138 17.56 -12.55 12.06
C LYS A 138 16.51 -12.56 10.94
N VAL A 139 16.86 -11.93 9.82
CA VAL A 139 16.04 -11.89 8.60
C VAL A 139 16.69 -12.74 7.53
N ALA A 140 15.90 -13.29 6.60
CA ALA A 140 16.42 -14.12 5.53
C ALA A 140 17.37 -13.31 4.62
N PRO A 141 18.49 -13.89 4.15
CA PRO A 141 19.48 -13.16 3.37
C PRO A 141 18.98 -12.79 1.97
N GLU A 142 18.04 -13.53 1.39
CA GLU A 142 17.57 -13.31 0.02
C GLU A 142 16.65 -12.08 -0.10
N PRO A 143 15.66 -11.85 0.79
CA PRO A 143 14.92 -10.58 0.82
C PRO A 143 15.82 -9.39 1.16
N VAL A 144 16.81 -9.58 2.03
CA VAL A 144 17.77 -8.51 2.37
C VAL A 144 18.66 -8.17 1.19
N ALA A 145 19.11 -9.16 0.41
CA ALA A 145 19.91 -8.93 -0.79
C ALA A 145 19.17 -8.02 -1.78
N ALA A 146 17.88 -8.27 -2.01
CA ALA A 146 17.04 -7.39 -2.85
C ALA A 146 16.98 -5.95 -2.30
N LEU A 147 16.86 -5.79 -0.97
CA LEU A 147 16.87 -4.47 -0.32
C LEU A 147 18.21 -3.76 -0.42
N VAL A 148 19.32 -4.50 -0.26
CA VAL A 148 20.68 -3.97 -0.38
C VAL A 148 20.91 -3.51 -1.82
N GLU A 149 20.59 -4.34 -2.80
CA GLU A 149 20.72 -3.98 -4.20
C GLU A 149 19.94 -2.70 -4.53
N GLU A 150 18.68 -2.61 -4.10
CA GLU A 150 17.85 -1.42 -4.31
C GLU A 150 18.40 -0.19 -3.58
N ALA A 151 18.89 -0.33 -2.35
CA ALA A 151 19.51 0.76 -1.60
C ALA A 151 20.77 1.30 -2.31
N TYR A 152 21.57 0.44 -2.95
CA TYR A 152 22.73 0.86 -3.74
C TYR A 152 22.33 1.60 -5.03
N LYS A 153 21.28 1.10 -5.71
CA LYS A 153 20.71 1.79 -6.88
C LYS A 153 20.19 3.17 -6.50
N LEU A 154 19.40 3.27 -5.43
CA LEU A 154 18.83 4.53 -4.97
C LEU A 154 19.89 5.48 -4.43
N GLY A 155 20.82 5.01 -3.61
CA GLY A 155 21.90 5.83 -3.05
C GLY A 155 22.72 6.53 -4.13
N THR A 156 23.01 5.81 -5.23
CA THR A 156 23.70 6.39 -6.40
C THR A 156 22.86 7.51 -7.05
N LYS A 157 21.55 7.31 -7.21
CA LYS A 157 20.63 8.29 -7.80
C LYS A 157 20.50 9.55 -6.94
N VAL A 158 20.31 9.39 -5.63
CA VAL A 158 20.11 10.53 -4.70
C VAL A 158 21.40 11.09 -4.11
N LYS A 159 22.56 10.53 -4.47
CA LYS A 159 23.89 10.87 -3.91
C LYS A 159 23.94 10.71 -2.38
N LEU A 160 23.27 9.69 -1.85
CA LEU A 160 23.35 9.29 -0.44
C LEU A 160 24.12 7.98 -0.34
N ASP A 161 24.87 7.79 0.75
CA ASP A 161 25.55 6.53 0.99
C ASP A 161 24.51 5.39 1.18
N PRO A 162 24.56 4.30 0.39
CA PRO A 162 23.65 3.17 0.54
C PRO A 162 23.64 2.57 1.95
N THR A 163 24.78 2.58 2.65
CA THR A 163 24.89 2.07 4.01
C THR A 163 24.18 2.96 5.03
N LEU A 164 23.99 4.26 4.73
CA LEU A 164 23.17 5.16 5.56
C LEU A 164 21.69 4.84 5.42
N ILE A 165 21.23 4.56 4.20
CA ILE A 165 19.85 4.14 3.93
C ILE A 165 19.54 2.84 4.67
N LEU A 166 20.44 1.86 4.56
CA LEU A 166 20.32 0.57 5.27
C LEU A 166 20.36 0.73 6.78
N ALA A 167 21.16 1.66 7.32
CA ALA A 167 21.21 1.96 8.74
C ALA A 167 19.87 2.53 9.26
N ILE A 168 19.23 3.42 8.49
CA ILE A 168 17.92 3.97 8.84
C ILE A 168 16.88 2.85 8.86
N MET A 169 16.80 2.03 7.81
CA MET A 169 15.90 0.86 7.77
C MET A 169 16.06 -0.06 8.99
N ALA A 170 17.31 -0.27 9.42
CA ALA A 170 17.65 -1.09 10.56
C ALA A 170 17.13 -0.50 11.89
N ILE A 171 17.20 0.82 12.06
CA ILE A 171 16.68 1.53 13.24
C ILE A 171 15.16 1.65 13.22
N GLU A 172 14.56 1.85 12.04
CA GLU A 172 13.12 2.09 11.90
C GLU A 172 12.28 0.82 12.11
N SER A 173 12.65 -0.28 11.44
CA SER A 173 11.84 -1.51 11.46
C SER A 173 12.63 -2.78 11.76
N GLY A 174 13.96 -2.71 11.82
CA GLY A 174 14.79 -3.90 11.88
C GLY A 174 14.59 -4.81 10.66
N PHE A 175 14.37 -4.22 9.48
CA PHE A 175 14.08 -4.92 8.21
C PHE A 175 12.72 -5.64 8.15
N ASN A 176 11.73 -5.22 8.96
CA ASN A 176 10.37 -5.75 8.90
C ASN A 176 9.45 -4.89 8.00
N PRO A 177 9.04 -5.36 6.80
CA PRO A 177 8.18 -4.59 5.89
C PRO A 177 6.74 -4.42 6.40
N PHE A 178 6.32 -5.17 7.42
CA PHE A 178 4.98 -5.11 8.01
C PHE A 178 4.95 -4.36 9.35
N ALA A 179 6.02 -3.65 9.71
CA ALA A 179 6.08 -2.87 10.94
C ALA A 179 5.07 -1.71 10.91
N GLN A 180 4.37 -1.49 12.03
CA GLN A 180 3.47 -0.36 12.21
C GLN A 180 3.61 0.22 13.62
N SER A 181 3.79 1.53 13.72
CA SER A 181 3.87 2.23 15.00
C SER A 181 2.49 2.70 15.51
N PRO A 182 2.35 2.97 16.83
CA PRO A 182 1.11 3.50 17.41
C PRO A 182 0.67 4.83 16.80
N VAL A 183 1.63 5.65 16.37
CA VAL A 183 1.40 6.95 15.75
C VAL A 183 1.07 6.85 14.26
N GLY A 184 1.09 5.64 13.68
CA GLY A 184 0.65 5.37 12.31
C GLY A 184 1.75 5.37 11.25
N ALA A 185 3.03 5.33 11.65
CA ALA A 185 4.12 5.06 10.73
C ALA A 185 4.06 3.60 10.25
N GLN A 186 4.36 3.34 8.98
CA GLN A 186 4.17 2.03 8.37
C GLN A 186 5.37 1.62 7.50
N GLY A 187 5.67 0.33 7.53
CA GLY A 187 6.61 -0.33 6.64
C GLY A 187 8.08 -0.20 7.01
N LEU A 188 8.93 -0.56 6.05
CA LEU A 188 10.37 -0.78 6.23
C LEU A 188 11.13 0.43 6.80
N MET A 189 10.84 1.64 6.32
CA MET A 189 11.45 2.90 6.76
C MET A 189 10.53 3.72 7.67
N GLN A 190 9.44 3.14 8.17
CA GLN A 190 8.45 3.80 9.05
C GLN A 190 7.99 5.17 8.52
N VAL A 191 7.61 5.23 7.25
CA VAL A 191 7.10 6.46 6.65
C VAL A 191 5.66 6.70 7.09
N MET A 192 5.33 7.94 7.48
CA MET A 192 3.98 8.32 7.87
C MET A 192 3.05 8.44 6.66
N THR A 193 2.30 7.39 6.35
CA THR A 193 1.44 7.31 5.16
C THR A 193 0.30 8.33 5.16
N LYS A 194 -0.12 8.82 6.34
CA LYS A 194 -1.10 9.91 6.48
C LYS A 194 -0.57 11.27 6.02
N ILE A 195 0.74 11.50 6.16
CA ILE A 195 1.39 12.78 5.82
C ILE A 195 1.93 12.74 4.39
N HIS A 196 2.33 11.57 3.91
CA HIS A 196 2.93 11.36 2.60
C HIS A 196 2.05 10.53 1.65
N SER A 197 0.73 10.65 1.78
CA SER A 197 -0.22 9.88 0.95
C SER A 197 -0.03 10.15 -0.54
N ASP A 198 0.27 11.40 -0.90
CA ASP A 198 0.61 11.87 -2.24
C ASP A 198 1.75 11.06 -2.88
N LYS A 199 2.77 10.68 -2.09
CA LYS A 199 3.91 9.90 -2.58
C LYS A 199 3.56 8.43 -2.83
N TYR A 200 2.55 7.90 -2.14
CA TYR A 200 2.10 6.51 -2.27
C TYR A 200 0.98 6.32 -3.31
N GLU A 201 0.25 7.38 -3.69
CA GLU A 201 -0.82 7.31 -4.67
C GLU A 201 -0.36 6.73 -6.02
N ASN A 202 0.87 7.05 -6.43
CA ASN A 202 1.45 6.55 -7.67
C ASN A 202 1.84 5.05 -7.61
N PHE A 203 1.85 4.44 -6.43
CA PHE A 203 2.22 3.03 -6.21
C PHE A 203 1.05 2.14 -5.79
N GLY A 204 -0.19 2.63 -5.89
CA GLY A 204 -1.38 1.88 -5.47
C GLY A 204 -1.95 2.28 -4.10
N GLY A 205 -1.53 3.44 -3.57
CA GLY A 205 -2.09 4.04 -2.37
C GLY A 205 -1.50 3.49 -1.07
N LYS A 206 -2.22 3.65 0.04
CA LYS A 206 -1.69 3.42 1.40
C LYS A 206 -1.12 2.03 1.64
N LEU A 207 -1.67 1.00 0.99
CA LEU A 207 -1.19 -0.38 1.14
C LEU A 207 0.21 -0.60 0.53
N ALA A 208 0.62 0.25 -0.41
CA ALA A 208 1.96 0.21 -1.00
C ALA A 208 3.06 0.51 0.01
N ALA A 209 2.71 1.04 1.20
CA ALA A 209 3.65 1.19 2.30
C ALA A 209 4.13 -0.16 2.88
N PHE A 210 3.42 -1.26 2.64
CA PHE A 210 3.85 -2.60 3.03
C PHE A 210 4.61 -3.35 1.93
N ASP A 211 4.71 -2.75 0.72
CA ASP A 211 5.62 -3.23 -0.30
C ASP A 211 7.05 -2.74 0.03
N PRO A 212 8.02 -3.64 0.29
CA PRO A 212 9.33 -3.27 0.80
C PRO A 212 10.10 -2.33 -0.13
N VAL A 213 10.06 -2.59 -1.44
CA VAL A 213 10.78 -1.80 -2.45
C VAL A 213 10.14 -0.43 -2.61
N THR A 214 8.81 -0.35 -2.67
CA THR A 214 8.09 0.93 -2.71
C THR A 214 8.34 1.75 -1.45
N ASN A 215 8.22 1.14 -0.27
CA ASN A 215 8.43 1.83 1.01
C ASN A 215 9.86 2.39 1.10
N LEU A 216 10.87 1.63 0.65
CA LEU A 216 12.25 2.08 0.54
C LEU A 216 12.39 3.30 -0.38
N ARG A 217 11.81 3.26 -1.59
CA ARG A 217 11.86 4.38 -2.55
C ARG A 217 11.24 5.66 -1.98
N VAL A 218 10.06 5.53 -1.38
CA VAL A 218 9.36 6.67 -0.78
C VAL A 218 10.12 7.19 0.44
N GLY A 219 10.62 6.31 1.30
CA GLY A 219 11.41 6.67 2.48
C GLY A 219 12.69 7.41 2.13
N VAL A 220 13.44 6.95 1.11
CA VAL A 220 14.64 7.63 0.62
C VAL A 220 14.30 9.03 0.06
N LYS A 221 13.19 9.18 -0.65
CA LYS A 221 12.73 10.50 -1.13
C LYS A 221 12.41 11.45 0.03
N VAL A 222 11.73 10.96 1.06
CA VAL A 222 11.44 11.75 2.28
C VAL A 222 12.75 12.13 3.00
N LEU A 223 13.71 11.21 3.09
CA LEU A 223 15.02 11.47 3.67
C LEU A 223 15.80 12.54 2.89
N GLN A 224 15.83 12.45 1.56
CA GLN A 224 16.51 13.41 0.71
C GLN A 224 15.95 14.82 0.91
N GLU A 225 14.62 14.97 0.91
CA GLU A 225 13.97 16.26 1.17
C GLU A 225 14.27 16.77 2.59
N SER A 226 14.35 15.88 3.58
CA SER A 226 14.69 16.25 4.95
C SER A 226 16.13 16.75 5.08
N ILE A 227 17.10 16.11 4.41
CA ILE A 227 18.49 16.57 4.34
C ILE A 227 18.57 17.92 3.62
N ALA A 228 17.84 18.09 2.51
CA ALA A 228 17.80 19.35 1.77
C ALA A 228 17.25 20.50 2.63
N ARG A 229 16.16 20.26 3.38
CA ARG A 229 15.59 21.23 4.35
C ARG A 229 16.55 21.58 5.49
N ALA A 230 17.39 20.63 5.90
CA ALA A 230 18.41 20.83 6.92
C ALA A 230 19.71 21.46 6.40
N GLY A 231 19.72 22.04 5.20
CA GLY A 231 20.90 22.69 4.61
C GLY A 231 22.00 21.73 4.17
N GLY A 232 21.67 20.45 3.92
CA GLY A 232 22.62 19.43 3.48
C GLY A 232 23.33 18.68 4.60
N SER A 233 23.05 18.99 5.88
CA SER A 233 23.60 18.24 7.01
C SER A 233 22.88 16.91 7.18
N ILE A 234 23.66 15.81 7.30
CA ILE A 234 23.11 14.47 7.58
C ILE A 234 22.43 14.45 8.94
N GLU A 235 23.08 14.98 9.99
CA GLU A 235 22.54 15.00 11.35
C GLU A 235 21.25 15.83 11.43
N GLY A 236 21.24 17.00 10.79
CA GLY A 236 20.04 17.83 10.69
C GLY A 236 18.93 17.13 9.87
N GLY A 237 19.30 16.43 8.80
CA GLY A 237 18.38 15.67 7.97
C GLY A 237 17.73 14.50 8.70
N LEU A 238 18.50 13.76 9.51
CA LEU A 238 17.99 12.68 10.36
C LEU A 238 17.03 13.22 11.43
N LYS A 239 17.38 14.34 12.06
CA LYS A 239 16.51 15.02 13.02
C LYS A 239 15.19 15.49 12.38
N GLN A 240 15.27 16.02 11.15
CA GLN A 240 14.09 16.40 10.38
C GLN A 240 13.25 15.18 9.96
N TYR A 241 13.89 14.07 9.60
CA TYR A 241 13.24 12.84 9.15
C TYR A 241 12.29 12.27 10.22
N VAL A 242 12.72 12.24 11.48
CA VAL A 242 11.88 11.78 12.61
C VAL A 242 10.89 12.83 13.12
N GLY A 243 10.82 14.00 12.48
CA GLY A 243 9.93 15.10 12.88
C GLY A 243 10.43 15.90 14.09
N ALA A 244 11.67 15.68 14.55
CA ALA A 244 12.29 16.41 15.66
C ALA A 244 12.96 17.73 15.24
N ALA A 245 12.68 18.24 14.05
CA ALA A 245 13.27 19.44 13.46
C ALA A 245 13.27 20.66 14.41
N ASN A 246 12.13 20.90 15.06
CA ASN A 246 11.92 22.05 15.96
C ASN A 246 12.21 21.72 17.42
N LEU A 247 12.60 20.48 17.73
CA LEU A 247 12.96 20.07 19.08
C LEU A 247 14.44 20.36 19.33
N PRO A 248 14.86 20.60 20.57
CA PRO A 248 16.29 20.79 20.87
C PRO A 248 17.09 19.49 20.65
N HIS A 249 16.47 18.32 20.87
CA HIS A 249 17.11 17.00 20.76
C HIS A 249 16.24 16.04 19.95
N ASP A 250 16.84 14.97 19.42
CA ASP A 250 16.22 13.93 18.57
C ASP A 250 16.09 12.58 19.29
N ASP A 251 16.08 12.58 20.63
CA ASP A 251 16.07 11.40 21.50
C ASP A 251 17.22 10.39 21.23
N GLY A 252 18.33 10.88 20.65
CA GLY A 252 19.48 10.07 20.28
C GLY A 252 19.24 9.21 19.04
N TYR A 253 18.24 9.55 18.21
CA TYR A 253 17.98 8.85 16.96
C TYR A 253 19.18 8.94 16.01
N GLY A 254 19.70 10.15 15.78
CA GLY A 254 20.84 10.38 14.88
C GLY A 254 22.08 9.61 15.31
N SER A 255 22.37 9.54 16.60
CA SER A 255 23.52 8.78 17.12
C SER A 255 23.34 7.26 16.92
N LYS A 256 22.13 6.71 17.09
CA LYS A 256 21.82 5.31 16.80
C LYS A 256 22.01 4.99 15.32
N VAL A 257 21.49 5.84 14.43
CA VAL A 257 21.64 5.67 12.97
C VAL A 257 23.11 5.75 12.56
N LEU A 258 23.86 6.75 13.04
CA LEU A 258 25.28 6.90 12.70
C LEU A 258 26.13 5.74 13.24
N SER A 259 25.81 5.21 14.42
CA SER A 259 26.42 3.99 14.96
C SER A 259 26.22 2.80 14.01
N GLU A 260 24.97 2.59 13.57
CA GLU A 260 24.63 1.50 12.67
C GLU A 260 25.25 1.66 11.28
N TYR A 261 25.23 2.88 10.76
CA TYR A 261 25.91 3.28 9.53
C TYR A 261 27.40 2.95 9.58
N ASN A 262 28.10 3.33 10.64
CA ASN A 262 29.52 3.02 10.80
C ASN A 262 29.79 1.51 10.81
N ALA A 263 28.90 0.70 11.39
CA ALA A 263 29.01 -0.75 11.36
C ALA A 263 28.87 -1.29 9.92
N LEU A 264 27.82 -0.89 9.21
CA LEU A 264 27.56 -1.30 7.82
C LEU A 264 28.65 -0.84 6.86
N HIS A 265 29.10 0.41 7.00
CA HIS A 265 30.17 0.98 6.18
C HIS A 265 31.50 0.22 6.36
N ARG A 266 31.78 -0.30 7.57
CA ARG A 266 32.94 -1.19 7.78
C ARG A 266 32.78 -2.51 7.04
N VAL A 267 31.60 -3.14 7.11
CA VAL A 267 31.33 -4.40 6.40
C VAL A 267 31.44 -4.23 4.89
N ALA A 268 30.87 -3.15 4.34
CA ALA A 268 30.94 -2.82 2.92
C ALA A 268 32.41 -2.67 2.45
N ASN A 269 33.28 -2.14 3.32
CA ASN A 269 34.71 -2.00 3.07
C ASN A 269 35.54 -3.26 3.43
N GLY A 270 34.90 -4.40 3.67
CA GLY A 270 35.57 -5.68 3.96
C GLY A 270 36.18 -5.79 5.35
N ARG A 271 35.81 -4.90 6.30
CA ARG A 271 36.26 -4.93 7.69
C ARG A 271 35.19 -5.57 8.60
N PRO A 272 35.58 -6.33 9.63
CA PRO A 272 34.62 -6.96 10.53
C PRO A 272 33.91 -5.92 11.41
N ALA A 273 32.57 -5.92 11.41
CA ALA A 273 31.77 -5.03 12.25
C ALA A 273 31.46 -5.63 13.63
N PRO A 274 31.21 -4.79 14.66
CA PRO A 274 30.88 -5.27 16.00
C PRO A 274 29.50 -5.94 15.97
N ILE A 275 29.43 -7.22 16.33
CA ILE A 275 28.15 -7.90 16.57
C ILE A 275 27.77 -7.59 18.02
N ILE A 276 27.17 -6.42 18.27
CA ILE A 276 26.55 -6.12 19.56
C ILE A 276 25.11 -6.63 19.50
N ALA A 277 24.73 -7.44 20.50
CA ALA A 277 23.43 -8.08 20.63
C ALA A 277 22.28 -7.08 20.46
N SER A 278 21.25 -7.43 19.69
CA SER A 278 20.12 -6.54 19.46
C SER A 278 19.40 -6.21 20.77
N ASN A 279 19.05 -4.95 20.96
CA ASN A 279 18.01 -4.54 21.88
C ASN A 279 16.67 -5.02 21.31
N SER A 280 16.36 -6.29 21.54
CA SER A 280 14.97 -6.75 21.55
C SER A 280 14.29 -6.05 22.72
N ALA A 281 13.04 -5.59 22.52
CA ALA A 281 12.22 -4.89 23.50
C ALA A 281 12.39 -5.46 24.94
N PRO A 282 12.38 -4.60 25.98
CA PRO A 282 12.55 -5.09 27.35
C PRO A 282 11.49 -6.14 27.65
N ALA A 283 11.94 -7.34 28.03
CA ALA A 283 11.08 -8.33 28.63
C ALA A 283 10.48 -7.68 29.88
N ILE A 284 9.15 -7.57 29.91
CA ILE A 284 8.39 -7.17 31.10
C ILE A 284 8.91 -8.05 32.23
N THR A 285 9.60 -7.44 33.19
CA THR A 285 10.22 -8.20 34.28
C THR A 285 9.11 -8.48 35.29
N LEU A 286 9.21 -9.54 36.10
CA LEU A 286 8.19 -9.85 37.11
C LEU A 286 7.93 -8.69 38.11
N GLN A 287 8.82 -7.71 38.19
CA GLN A 287 8.63 -6.43 38.90
C GLN A 287 7.62 -5.48 38.23
N ASP A 288 7.47 -5.51 36.91
CA ASP A 288 6.47 -4.71 36.19
C ASP A 288 5.05 -5.29 36.41
N MET A 289 4.94 -6.60 36.62
CA MET A 289 3.68 -7.26 36.95
C MET A 289 3.23 -7.02 38.41
N SER A 290 4.15 -6.76 39.35
CA SER A 290 3.77 -6.39 40.72
C SER A 290 3.24 -4.96 40.79
N ASN A 291 3.87 -4.03 40.05
CA ASN A 291 3.46 -2.62 40.03
C ASN A 291 2.09 -2.39 39.36
N MET A 292 1.62 -3.34 38.55
CA MET A 292 0.30 -3.28 37.91
C MET A 292 -0.83 -3.81 38.80
N LYS A 293 -0.53 -4.53 39.89
CA LYS A 293 -1.53 -4.94 40.90
C LYS A 293 -1.87 -3.82 41.88
N ASP A 294 -0.88 -3.03 42.30
CA ASP A 294 -1.07 -1.94 43.27
C ASP A 294 -1.93 -0.78 42.72
N GLN A 295 -2.00 -0.62 41.40
CA GLN A 295 -2.81 0.41 40.72
C GLN A 295 -4.30 0.04 40.60
N VAL A 296 -4.67 -1.24 40.77
CA VAL A 296 -6.07 -1.69 40.71
C VAL A 296 -6.75 -1.59 42.09
N GLU A 297 -5.98 -1.64 43.18
CA GLU A 297 -6.51 -1.61 44.56
C GLU A 297 -6.88 -0.19 45.05
N ASN A 298 -6.49 0.87 44.33
CA ASN A 298 -6.69 2.27 44.73
C ASN A 298 -7.68 3.04 43.85
N ILE A 299 -8.80 2.41 43.48
CA ILE A 299 -9.95 3.13 42.88
C ILE A 299 -10.84 3.67 44.02
N PRO A 300 -10.96 5.00 44.23
CA PRO A 300 -11.85 5.53 45.24
C PRO A 300 -13.32 5.35 44.82
N THR A 301 -14.06 4.54 45.56
CA THR A 301 -15.52 4.41 45.49
C THR A 301 -16.18 5.71 45.97
N LYS A 302 -16.71 6.51 45.04
CA LYS A 302 -17.59 7.64 45.36
C LYS A 302 -19.02 7.13 45.51
N ALA A 303 -19.49 6.97 46.75
CA ALA A 303 -20.88 6.63 47.07
C ALA A 303 -21.73 7.89 47.32
N THR A 304 -22.79 8.00 46.53
CA THR A 304 -24.19 8.37 46.81
C THR A 304 -24.52 9.31 47.99
N GLY A 305 -25.26 10.39 47.69
CA GLY A 305 -25.98 11.17 48.69
C GLY A 305 -26.97 12.13 48.04
N ASP A 306 -28.17 11.64 47.69
CA ASP A 306 -29.40 12.41 47.45
C ASP A 306 -30.59 11.44 47.41
N ASP A 307 -31.02 10.94 48.59
CA ASP A 307 -32.35 10.31 48.75
C ASP A 307 -32.73 10.17 50.25
N GLN A 308 -32.75 11.31 50.95
CA GLN A 308 -33.23 11.43 52.33
C GLN A 308 -34.27 12.55 52.44
N ASN A 309 -35.36 12.49 51.66
CA ASN A 309 -36.55 13.29 51.96
C ASN A 309 -37.88 12.74 51.41
N LEU A 310 -38.11 11.43 51.52
CA LEU A 310 -39.40 10.82 51.16
C LEU A 310 -39.86 9.77 52.20
N ALA A 311 -39.76 10.07 53.50
CA ALA A 311 -40.30 9.20 54.55
C ALA A 311 -40.71 9.90 55.86
N LYS A 312 -41.09 11.20 55.83
CA LYS A 312 -41.64 11.91 57.01
C LYS A 312 -42.87 12.78 56.69
N ARG A 313 -43.83 12.22 55.93
CA ARG A 313 -45.17 12.80 55.75
C ARG A 313 -46.31 11.81 56.08
N ALA A 314 -46.11 10.98 57.10
CA ALA A 314 -47.17 10.19 57.71
C ALA A 314 -46.91 10.01 59.22
N ASN A 315 -46.91 11.11 59.98
CA ASN A 315 -47.55 11.23 61.30
C ASN A 315 -47.34 12.66 61.85
N CYS A 316 -48.47 13.27 62.21
CA CYS A 316 -48.75 14.68 62.52
C CYS A 316 -48.89 15.59 61.29
#